data_AF-A0A078GST8-F1
#
_entry.id   AF-A0A078GST8-F1
#
_cell.length_a   1.000
_cell.length_b   1.000
_cell.length_c   1.000
_cell.angle_alpha   90.00
_cell.angle_beta   90.00
_cell.angle_gamma   90.00
#
_symmetry.space_group_name_H-M   'P 1'
#
loop_
_entity.id
_entity.type
_entity.pdbx_description
1 polymer ?
#
loop_
_entity_poly.entity_id
_entity_poly.type
_entity_poly.pdbx_seq_one_letter_code
_entity_poly.pdbx_strand_id
1 'polypeptide(L)'
;MGYSLHPFLARSYVDYLKGFFEGELQATQSIFSTKDKYEKILAMISDEDIQSELRGKWENSARSSLSEEAISLVRWEQLKNTLQSKKHKAPTLRMCVEEIVFTFTYPRIDLEVSKQMNHLLKAPFCVHPKTGRVCVPIDPNNCDDFDPLAVPTLSQLIEEINSGGSRMDVDDDDDSDTSLLGKSIKFFRSSFLEPLLKSCKEEIESSYKTKIGKSKDSLSW
;
A
#
# COMPACT_ATOMS: atom_id res chain seq x y z
N MET A 1 -8.28 -23.95 -21.99
CA MET A 1 -7.11 -23.14 -21.64
C MET A 1 -7.18 -22.88 -20.13
N GLY A 2 -6.35 -23.58 -19.37
CA GLY A 2 -6.49 -23.69 -17.92
C GLY A 2 -5.93 -22.49 -17.17
N TYR A 3 -6.76 -21.96 -16.29
CA TYR A 3 -6.56 -20.97 -15.22
C TYR A 3 -5.11 -20.70 -14.82
N SER A 4 -4.45 -19.74 -15.48
CA SER A 4 -3.27 -19.05 -14.96
C SER A 4 -3.70 -17.68 -14.45
N LEU A 5 -3.08 -17.21 -13.37
CA LEU A 5 -3.28 -15.83 -12.91
C LEU A 5 -2.99 -14.85 -14.06
N HIS A 6 -3.81 -13.79 -14.15
CA HIS A 6 -3.52 -12.68 -15.05
C HIS A 6 -2.11 -12.12 -14.74
N PRO A 7 -1.30 -11.73 -15.74
CA PRO A 7 0.09 -11.31 -15.52
C PRO A 7 0.26 -10.24 -14.44
N PHE A 8 -0.68 -9.29 -14.36
CA PHE A 8 -0.70 -8.26 -13.31
C PHE A 8 -0.86 -8.85 -11.90
N LEU A 9 -1.77 -9.83 -11.72
CA LEU A 9 -1.99 -10.50 -10.44
C LEU A 9 -0.80 -11.40 -10.09
N ALA A 10 -0.26 -12.14 -11.06
CA ALA A 10 0.92 -12.96 -10.87
C ALA A 10 2.11 -12.11 -10.39
N ARG A 11 2.37 -10.98 -11.05
CA ARG A 11 3.40 -10.02 -10.65
C ARG A 11 3.15 -9.45 -9.25
N SER A 12 1.92 -9.01 -8.97
CA SER A 12 1.55 -8.47 -7.65
C SER A 12 1.83 -9.50 -6.55
N TYR A 13 1.40 -10.75 -6.76
CA TYR A 13 1.58 -11.83 -5.80
C TYR A 13 3.06 -12.15 -5.54
N VAL A 14 3.84 -12.33 -6.61
CA VAL A 14 5.25 -12.74 -6.51
C VAL A 14 6.12 -11.62 -5.95
N ASP A 15 5.97 -10.41 -6.47
CA ASP A 15 6.92 -9.33 -6.21
C ASP A 15 6.63 -8.61 -4.87
N TYR A 16 5.37 -8.60 -4.42
CA TYR A 16 4.95 -7.78 -3.27
C TYR A 16 4.19 -8.57 -2.20
N LEU A 17 3.10 -9.24 -2.56
CA LEU A 17 2.12 -9.70 -1.57
C LEU A 17 2.58 -10.92 -0.78
N LYS A 18 3.22 -11.89 -1.43
CA LYS A 18 3.62 -13.15 -0.78
C LYS A 18 4.66 -12.90 0.31
N GLY A 19 5.71 -12.13 -0.01
CA GLY A 19 6.77 -11.80 0.93
C GLY A 19 6.23 -11.03 2.13
N PHE A 20 5.41 -10.01 1.90
CA PHE A 20 4.78 -9.25 2.97
C PHE A 20 3.84 -10.10 3.83
N PHE A 21 3.03 -10.98 3.21
CA PHE A 21 2.15 -11.87 3.95
C PHE A 21 2.93 -12.80 4.88
N GLU A 22 3.92 -13.52 4.35
CA GLU A 22 4.67 -14.53 5.10
C GLU A 22 5.66 -13.93 6.11
N GLY A 23 6.27 -12.78 5.80
CA GLY A 23 7.26 -12.12 6.65
C GLY A 23 6.66 -11.21 7.71
N GLU A 24 5.80 -10.27 7.30
CA GLU A 24 5.34 -9.17 8.16
C GLU A 24 3.93 -9.43 8.71
N LEU A 25 2.97 -9.76 7.86
CA LEU A 25 1.58 -9.90 8.27
C LEU A 25 1.38 -11.06 9.24
N GLN A 26 1.99 -12.22 8.96
CA GLN A 26 1.91 -13.38 9.85
C GLN A 26 2.52 -13.11 11.23
N ALA A 27 3.67 -12.43 11.26
CA ALA A 27 4.37 -12.10 12.49
C ALA A 27 3.61 -11.07 13.34
N THR A 28 2.99 -10.08 12.70
CA THR A 28 2.32 -8.97 13.41
C THR A 28 0.86 -9.26 13.77
N GLN A 29 0.12 -9.98 12.92
CA GLN A 29 -1.32 -10.20 13.09
C GLN A 29 -1.67 -11.61 13.60
N SER A 30 -0.75 -12.56 13.46
CA SER A 30 -0.91 -13.95 13.90
C SER A 30 -2.27 -14.54 13.47
N ILE A 31 -2.61 -14.44 12.17
CA ILE A 31 -3.96 -14.74 11.65
C ILE A 31 -4.36 -16.22 11.74
N PHE A 32 -3.44 -17.12 12.08
CA PHE A 32 -3.73 -18.54 12.34
C PHE A 32 -3.61 -18.92 13.82
N SER A 33 -3.37 -17.99 14.75
CA SER A 33 -3.13 -18.27 16.17
C SER A 33 -4.34 -18.83 16.92
N THR A 34 -5.52 -18.22 16.76
CA THR A 34 -6.73 -18.56 17.52
C THR A 34 -7.83 -19.13 16.63
N LYS A 35 -8.76 -19.88 17.24
CA LYS A 35 -9.89 -20.51 16.54
C LYS A 35 -10.72 -19.52 15.74
N ASP A 36 -11.09 -18.40 16.33
CA ASP A 36 -11.88 -17.37 15.65
C ASP A 36 -11.17 -16.76 14.45
N LYS A 37 -9.82 -16.72 14.45
CA LYS A 37 -9.03 -16.21 13.34
C LYS A 37 -8.89 -17.26 12.24
N TYR A 38 -8.44 -18.49 12.57
CA TYR A 38 -8.20 -19.50 11.54
C TYR A 38 -9.49 -20.05 10.92
N GLU A 39 -10.63 -20.06 11.62
CA GLU A 39 -11.91 -20.51 11.03
C GLU A 39 -12.36 -19.60 9.87
N LYS A 40 -12.05 -18.29 9.93
CA LYS A 40 -12.30 -17.37 8.81
C LYS A 40 -11.51 -17.76 7.57
N ILE A 41 -10.30 -18.30 7.75
CA ILE A 41 -9.43 -18.74 6.65
C ILE A 41 -9.88 -20.11 6.15
N LEU A 42 -10.25 -21.03 7.04
CA LEU A 42 -10.82 -22.33 6.66
C LEU A 42 -12.10 -22.15 5.82
N ALA A 43 -12.94 -21.17 6.15
CA ALA A 43 -14.15 -20.86 5.40
C ALA A 43 -13.88 -20.40 3.95
N MET A 44 -12.64 -19.99 3.63
CA MET A 44 -12.23 -19.65 2.26
C MET A 44 -11.90 -20.90 1.41
N ILE A 45 -11.64 -22.04 2.05
CA ILE A 45 -11.31 -23.30 1.37
C ILE A 45 -12.60 -24.01 0.98
N SER A 46 -12.88 -24.22 -0.30
CA SER A 46 -14.14 -24.84 -0.73
C SER A 46 -14.26 -26.35 -0.39
N ASP A 47 -13.19 -27.00 0.01
CA ASP A 47 -13.11 -28.45 0.28
C ASP A 47 -13.29 -28.75 1.78
N GLU A 48 -14.44 -29.33 2.14
CA GLU A 48 -14.80 -29.64 3.54
C GLU A 48 -13.92 -30.71 4.19
N ASP A 49 -13.36 -31.65 3.40
CA ASP A 49 -12.44 -32.67 3.90
C ASP A 49 -11.12 -32.01 4.34
N ILE A 50 -10.62 -31.04 3.57
CA ILE A 50 -9.44 -30.25 3.92
C ILE A 50 -9.72 -29.40 5.16
N GLN A 51 -10.88 -28.74 5.22
CA GLN A 51 -11.25 -27.96 6.41
C GLN A 51 -11.26 -28.84 7.67
N SER A 52 -11.90 -30.00 7.60
CA SER A 52 -12.02 -30.93 8.74
C SER A 52 -10.68 -31.52 9.16
N GLU A 53 -9.83 -31.86 8.18
CA GLU A 53 -8.46 -32.33 8.44
C GLU A 53 -7.60 -31.27 9.14
N LEU A 54 -7.61 -30.02 8.64
CA LEU A 54 -6.86 -28.92 9.23
C LEU A 54 -7.41 -28.55 10.62
N ARG A 55 -8.72 -28.45 10.78
CA ARG A 55 -9.38 -28.21 12.07
C ARG A 55 -8.98 -29.27 13.10
N GLY A 56 -9.05 -30.55 12.73
CA GLY A 56 -8.63 -31.65 13.59
C GLY A 56 -7.15 -31.57 13.99
N LYS A 57 -6.25 -31.22 13.06
CA LYS A 57 -4.82 -31.04 13.37
C LYS A 57 -4.57 -29.88 14.33
N TRP A 58 -5.30 -28.78 14.19
CA TRP A 58 -5.08 -27.55 14.95
C TRP A 58 -5.77 -27.53 16.32
N GLU A 59 -6.90 -28.22 16.47
CA GLU A 59 -7.60 -28.38 17.75
C GLU A 59 -6.91 -29.43 18.64
N ASN A 60 -6.38 -30.50 18.04
CA ASN A 60 -5.67 -31.56 18.77
C ASN A 60 -4.19 -31.25 19.01
N SER A 61 -3.65 -30.15 18.46
CA SER A 61 -2.33 -29.70 18.87
C SER A 61 -2.41 -29.24 20.33
N ALA A 62 -1.93 -30.08 21.24
CA ALA A 62 -1.79 -29.74 22.66
C ALA A 62 -1.18 -28.34 22.80
N ARG A 63 -1.64 -27.55 23.78
CA ARG A 63 -1.15 -26.18 24.06
C ARG A 63 0.37 -26.19 24.02
N SER A 64 0.94 -25.81 22.89
CA SER A 64 2.37 -25.76 22.72
C SER A 64 2.84 -24.53 23.50
N SER A 65 4.01 -24.62 24.12
CA SER A 65 4.66 -23.47 24.74
C SER A 65 5.19 -22.45 23.71
N LEU A 66 4.67 -22.52 22.47
CA LEU A 66 5.07 -21.66 21.37
C LEU A 66 4.31 -20.33 21.46
N SER A 67 4.94 -19.28 20.96
CA SER A 67 4.29 -17.98 20.83
C SER A 67 3.18 -18.02 19.77
N GLU A 68 2.28 -17.04 19.77
CA GLU A 68 1.18 -16.96 18.80
C GLU A 68 1.69 -16.90 17.35
N GLU A 69 2.81 -16.20 17.14
CA GLU A 69 3.46 -16.02 15.84
C GLU A 69 3.99 -17.36 15.33
N ALA A 70 4.68 -18.11 16.20
CA ALA A 70 5.21 -19.43 15.86
C ALA A 70 4.09 -20.43 15.55
N ILE A 71 2.98 -20.39 16.30
CA ILE A 71 1.78 -21.19 16.00
C ILE A 71 1.23 -20.81 14.63
N SER A 72 1.15 -19.50 14.33
CA SER A 72 0.60 -19.00 13.08
C SER A 72 1.41 -19.48 11.86
N LEU A 73 2.74 -19.38 11.94
CA LEU A 73 3.66 -19.85 10.90
C LEU A 73 3.57 -21.36 10.66
N VAL A 74 3.55 -22.16 11.74
CA VAL A 74 3.44 -23.63 11.62
C VAL A 74 2.12 -24.02 10.95
N ARG A 75 1.01 -23.39 11.34
CA ARG A 75 -0.31 -23.66 10.75
C ARG A 75 -0.39 -23.23 9.29
N TRP A 76 0.25 -22.12 8.92
CA TRP A 76 0.37 -21.70 7.52
C TRP A 76 1.09 -22.75 6.66
N GLU A 77 2.24 -23.26 7.12
CA GLU A 77 2.95 -24.34 6.42
C GLU A 77 2.13 -25.62 6.30
N GLN A 78 1.43 -26.00 7.37
CA GLN A 78 0.52 -27.16 7.36
C GLN A 78 -0.61 -27.00 6.34
N LEU A 79 -1.18 -25.80 6.23
CA LEU A 79 -2.21 -25.48 5.24
C LEU A 79 -1.64 -25.60 3.82
N LYS A 80 -0.49 -24.97 3.54
CA LYS A 80 0.17 -25.05 2.22
C LYS A 80 0.45 -26.50 1.83
N ASN A 81 1.02 -27.30 2.74
CA ASN A 81 1.34 -28.71 2.48
C ASN A 81 0.09 -29.57 2.23
N THR A 82 -0.97 -29.34 3.02
CA THR A 82 -2.25 -30.05 2.85
C THR A 82 -2.88 -29.72 1.50
N LEU A 83 -2.91 -28.45 1.10
CA LEU A 83 -3.40 -28.01 -0.21
C LEU A 83 -2.55 -28.56 -1.37
N GLN A 84 -1.22 -28.57 -1.23
CA GLN A 84 -0.31 -29.10 -2.25
C GLN A 84 -0.48 -30.62 -2.44
N SER A 85 -0.61 -31.39 -1.37
CA SER A 85 -0.79 -32.84 -1.46
C SER A 85 -2.09 -33.25 -2.17
N LYS A 86 -3.14 -32.42 -2.08
CA LYS A 86 -4.44 -32.63 -2.72
C LYS A 86 -4.62 -31.87 -4.04
N LYS A 87 -3.58 -31.16 -4.53
CA LYS A 87 -3.59 -30.33 -5.76
C LYS A 87 -3.95 -31.08 -7.03
N HIS A 88 -3.75 -32.40 -7.05
CA HIS A 88 -4.12 -33.26 -8.19
C HIS A 88 -5.61 -33.61 -8.24
N LYS A 89 -6.34 -33.46 -7.12
CA LYS A 89 -7.76 -33.86 -7.01
C LYS A 89 -8.74 -32.77 -7.43
N ALA A 90 -8.35 -31.48 -7.35
CA ALA A 90 -9.22 -30.37 -7.75
C ALA A 90 -8.42 -29.17 -8.29
N PRO A 91 -8.71 -28.69 -9.52
CA PRO A 91 -8.11 -27.47 -10.07
C PRO A 91 -8.37 -26.21 -9.22
N THR A 92 -9.49 -26.16 -8.48
CA THR A 92 -9.86 -25.04 -7.60
C THR A 92 -8.90 -24.84 -6.43
N LEU A 93 -8.28 -25.92 -5.93
CA LEU A 93 -7.29 -25.84 -4.85
C LEU A 93 -5.94 -25.26 -5.30
N ARG A 94 -5.71 -25.14 -6.62
CA ARG A 94 -4.43 -24.66 -7.17
C ARG A 94 -4.15 -23.19 -6.89
N MET A 95 -5.20 -22.40 -6.62
CA MET A 95 -5.11 -20.95 -6.41
C MET A 95 -5.54 -20.53 -5.00
N CYS A 96 -5.89 -21.49 -4.14
CA CYS A 96 -6.44 -21.20 -2.81
C CYS A 96 -5.43 -20.47 -1.92
N VAL A 97 -4.14 -20.80 -2.02
CA VAL A 97 -3.08 -20.09 -1.29
C VAL A 97 -2.99 -18.64 -1.74
N GLU A 98 -3.00 -18.42 -3.06
CA GLU A 98 -2.96 -17.10 -3.67
C GLU A 98 -4.19 -16.28 -3.25
N GLU A 99 -5.40 -16.85 -3.31
CA GLU A 99 -6.66 -16.20 -2.89
C GLU A 99 -6.65 -15.78 -1.41
N ILE A 100 -6.11 -16.62 -0.53
CA ILE A 100 -5.91 -16.27 0.88
C ILE A 100 -4.99 -15.05 0.96
N VAL A 101 -3.81 -15.10 0.35
CA VAL A 101 -2.86 -13.98 0.38
C VAL A 101 -3.52 -12.70 -0.15
N PHE A 102 -4.15 -12.74 -1.32
CA PHE A 102 -4.86 -11.59 -1.91
C PHE A 102 -5.91 -11.01 -0.96
N THR A 103 -6.69 -11.86 -0.29
CA THR A 103 -7.75 -11.40 0.61
C THR A 103 -7.22 -10.57 1.77
N PHE A 104 -6.04 -10.92 2.28
CA PHE A 104 -5.44 -10.27 3.43
C PHE A 104 -4.50 -9.11 3.09
N THR A 105 -3.85 -9.11 1.93
CA THR A 105 -2.81 -8.12 1.60
C THR A 105 -3.11 -7.25 0.39
N TYR A 106 -4.06 -7.61 -0.47
CA TYR A 106 -4.34 -6.82 -1.66
C TYR A 106 -5.06 -5.51 -1.31
N PRO A 107 -4.70 -4.37 -1.92
CA PRO A 107 -5.36 -3.10 -1.68
C PRO A 107 -6.84 -3.15 -2.06
N ARG A 108 -7.70 -2.72 -1.12
CA ARG A 108 -9.13 -2.55 -1.35
C ARG A 108 -9.36 -1.10 -1.76
N ILE A 109 -9.61 -0.90 -3.05
CA ILE A 109 -9.78 0.43 -3.63
C ILE A 109 -11.24 0.84 -3.45
N ASP A 110 -11.47 2.02 -2.87
CA ASP A 110 -12.79 2.66 -2.91
C ASP A 110 -13.05 3.08 -4.35
N LEU A 111 -13.95 2.35 -5.01
CA LEU A 111 -14.18 2.47 -6.43
C LEU A 111 -14.84 3.81 -6.81
N GLU A 112 -15.66 4.38 -5.92
CA GLU A 112 -16.43 5.59 -6.23
C GLU A 112 -15.56 6.85 -6.29
N VAL A 113 -14.39 6.84 -5.61
CA VAL A 113 -13.42 7.95 -5.67
C VAL A 113 -12.70 8.04 -7.02
N SER A 114 -12.70 6.95 -7.81
CA SER A 114 -11.97 6.84 -9.08
C SER A 114 -12.88 6.84 -10.32
N LYS A 115 -14.19 6.62 -10.15
CA LYS A 115 -15.14 6.51 -11.27
C LYS A 115 -15.65 7.86 -11.77
N GLN A 116 -15.92 8.79 -10.86
CA GLN A 116 -16.66 10.02 -11.17
C GLN A 116 -15.71 11.21 -11.29
N MET A 117 -15.82 11.98 -12.37
CA MET A 117 -14.96 13.15 -12.61
C MET A 117 -15.19 14.31 -11.63
N ASN A 118 -16.36 14.36 -11.00
CA ASN A 118 -16.77 15.40 -10.06
C ASN A 118 -16.60 15.00 -8.59
N HIS A 119 -15.88 13.90 -8.31
CA HIS A 119 -15.60 13.48 -6.94
C HIS A 119 -14.70 14.50 -6.23
N LEU A 120 -15.10 14.93 -5.03
CA LEU A 120 -14.31 15.84 -4.22
C LEU A 120 -13.38 15.06 -3.30
N LEU A 121 -12.08 15.33 -3.41
CA LEU A 121 -11.07 14.74 -2.54
C LEU A 121 -10.45 15.79 -1.63
N LYS A 122 -9.99 15.35 -0.46
CA LYS A 122 -9.25 16.19 0.49
C LYS A 122 -7.98 16.75 -0.17
N ALA A 123 -7.75 18.07 -0.05
CA ALA A 123 -6.54 18.69 -0.55
C ALA A 123 -5.30 18.28 0.30
N PRO A 124 -4.11 18.23 -0.32
CA PRO A 124 -2.86 18.11 0.43
C PRO A 124 -2.71 19.21 1.49
N PHE A 125 -2.01 18.91 2.58
CA PHE A 125 -1.75 19.80 3.71
C PHE A 125 -2.99 20.28 4.50
N CYS A 126 -4.19 19.75 4.22
CA CYS A 126 -5.32 19.94 5.13
C CYS A 126 -5.03 19.34 6.52
N VAL A 127 -5.57 19.97 7.56
CA VAL A 127 -5.55 19.41 8.92
C VAL A 127 -6.73 18.44 9.08
N HIS A 128 -6.46 17.21 9.51
CA HIS A 128 -7.53 16.26 9.79
C HIS A 128 -8.23 16.63 11.11
N PRO A 129 -9.56 16.88 11.12
CA PRO A 129 -10.24 17.54 12.23
C PRO A 129 -10.20 16.76 13.54
N LYS A 130 -10.20 15.42 13.48
CA LYS A 130 -10.20 14.58 14.70
C LYS A 130 -8.81 14.35 15.28
N THR A 131 -7.78 14.36 14.44
CA THR A 131 -6.42 13.96 14.86
C THR A 131 -5.47 15.15 14.96
N GLY A 132 -5.86 16.31 14.43
CA GLY A 132 -5.01 17.51 14.35
C GLY A 132 -3.82 17.36 13.42
N ARG A 133 -3.61 16.20 12.79
CA ARG A 133 -2.45 15.92 11.92
C ARG A 133 -2.60 16.58 10.56
N VAL A 134 -1.51 17.10 10.04
CA VAL A 134 -1.43 17.66 8.69
C VAL A 134 -1.35 16.55 7.66
N CYS A 135 -2.09 16.64 6.56
CA CYS A 135 -2.08 15.63 5.50
C CYS A 135 -0.88 15.84 4.57
N VAL A 136 0.29 15.33 4.99
CA VAL A 136 1.55 15.47 4.24
C VAL A 136 1.66 14.44 3.10
N PRO A 137 2.39 14.74 2.02
CA PRO A 137 2.72 13.76 0.99
C PRO A 137 3.58 12.61 1.54
N ILE A 138 3.44 11.43 0.93
CA ILE A 138 4.22 10.22 1.26
C ILE A 138 5.21 9.97 0.12
N ASP A 139 6.46 9.66 0.45
CA ASP A 139 7.46 9.27 -0.54
C ASP A 139 7.23 7.82 -0.99
N PRO A 140 6.90 7.56 -2.28
CA PRO A 140 6.67 6.21 -2.75
C PRO A 140 7.93 5.34 -2.76
N ASN A 141 9.14 5.92 -2.78
CA ASN A 141 10.39 5.16 -2.79
C ASN A 141 10.85 4.76 -1.38
N ASN A 142 10.35 5.45 -0.35
CA ASN A 142 10.70 5.22 1.05
C ASN A 142 9.41 5.11 1.90
N CYS A 143 8.40 4.43 1.36
CA CYS A 143 7.07 4.38 1.99
C CYS A 143 7.03 3.55 3.27
N ASP A 144 7.93 2.58 3.42
CA ASP A 144 8.05 1.75 4.63
C ASP A 144 8.51 2.57 5.86
N ASP A 145 9.23 3.67 5.64
CA ASP A 145 9.71 4.58 6.69
C ASP A 145 8.65 5.58 7.15
N PHE A 146 7.48 5.62 6.49
CA PHE A 146 6.43 6.57 6.81
C PHE A 146 5.67 6.18 8.08
N ASP A 147 5.89 6.93 9.16
CA ASP A 147 5.13 6.80 10.40
C ASP A 147 3.93 7.77 10.44
N PRO A 148 2.66 7.29 10.34
CA PRO A 148 1.48 8.14 10.41
C PRO A 148 1.30 8.82 11.79
N LEU A 149 1.94 8.32 12.85
CA LEU A 149 1.86 8.89 14.19
C LEU A 149 2.82 10.05 14.39
N ALA A 150 3.96 10.06 13.68
CA ALA A 150 4.98 11.10 13.72
C ALA A 150 4.65 12.34 12.87
N VAL A 151 3.59 12.28 12.05
CA VAL A 151 3.15 13.42 11.22
C VAL A 151 2.81 14.64 12.09
N PRO A 152 3.30 15.85 11.74
CA PRO A 152 3.07 17.05 12.54
C PRO A 152 1.59 17.36 12.76
N THR A 153 1.27 17.78 13.97
CA THR A 153 -0.06 18.29 14.34
C THR A 153 -0.12 19.81 14.27
N LEU A 154 -1.32 20.36 14.07
CA LEU A 154 -1.54 21.81 14.06
C LEU A 154 -1.04 22.47 15.36
N SER A 155 -1.25 21.85 16.52
CA SER A 155 -0.78 22.36 17.80
C SER A 155 0.75 22.47 17.84
N GLN A 156 1.46 21.43 17.39
CA GLN A 156 2.93 21.44 17.33
C GLN A 156 3.44 22.55 16.40
N LEU A 157 2.79 22.75 15.24
CA LEU A 157 3.19 23.80 14.31
C LEU A 157 2.97 25.21 14.90
N ILE A 158 1.87 25.42 15.64
CA ILE A 158 1.62 26.70 16.32
C ILE A 158 2.66 26.95 17.42
N GLU A 159 2.99 25.93 18.21
CA GLU A 159 4.03 26.00 19.24
C GLU A 159 5.41 26.29 18.64
N GLU A 160 5.75 25.64 17.53
CA GLU A 160 6.98 25.86 16.78
C GLU A 160 7.09 27.30 16.28
N ILE A 161 6.03 27.84 15.67
CA ILE A 161 5.99 29.23 15.18
C ILE A 161 6.15 30.21 16.35
N ASN A 162 5.43 30.00 17.45
CA ASN A 162 5.51 30.87 18.63
C ASN A 162 6.90 30.82 19.30
N SER A 163 7.56 29.66 19.27
CA SER A 163 8.90 29.47 19.83
C SER A 163 10.00 29.98 18.90
N GLY A 164 9.76 29.97 17.58
CA GLY A 164 10.68 30.39 16.53
C GLY A 164 10.60 31.87 16.14
N GLY A 165 9.70 32.64 16.75
CA GLY A 165 9.40 34.05 16.43
C GLY A 165 10.52 35.09 16.65
N SER A 166 11.80 34.68 16.67
CA SER A 166 12.95 35.58 16.83
C SER A 166 14.05 35.42 15.76
N ARG A 167 13.78 34.76 14.63
CA ARG A 167 14.74 34.59 13.50
C ARG A 167 14.34 35.33 12.21
N MET A 168 13.51 36.37 12.29
CA MET A 168 13.04 37.12 11.11
C MET A 168 14.08 38.05 10.46
N ASP A 169 15.34 38.05 10.90
CA ASP A 169 16.43 38.76 10.23
C ASP A 169 17.60 37.79 10.03
N VAL A 170 17.74 37.20 8.83
CA VAL A 170 19.00 36.96 8.09
C VAL A 170 18.61 36.34 6.73
N ASP A 171 18.93 37.07 5.67
CA ASP A 171 19.18 36.70 4.27
C ASP A 171 18.45 35.49 3.63
N ASP A 172 17.80 35.82 2.51
CA ASP A 172 16.92 35.06 1.60
C ASP A 172 17.65 33.97 0.77
N ASP A 173 18.62 33.27 1.37
CA ASP A 173 19.43 32.27 0.65
C ASP A 173 20.02 31.23 1.62
N ASP A 174 19.20 30.43 2.30
CA ASP A 174 19.69 29.19 2.93
C ASP A 174 18.66 28.05 2.98
N ASP A 175 19.16 26.88 2.61
CA ASP A 175 18.54 25.58 2.40
C ASP A 175 18.13 24.89 3.72
N SER A 176 17.73 25.70 4.72
CA SER A 176 17.50 25.31 6.11
C SER A 176 16.06 25.59 6.54
N ASP A 177 15.07 25.10 5.79
CA ASP A 177 13.72 24.98 6.33
C ASP A 177 13.67 23.77 7.28
N THR A 178 14.27 23.97 8.46
CA THR A 178 14.35 23.00 9.57
C THR A 178 13.01 22.79 10.27
N SER A 179 11.95 23.42 9.75
CA SER A 179 10.62 23.34 10.36
C SER A 179 10.00 21.95 10.23
N LEU A 180 9.08 21.61 11.14
CA LEU A 180 8.42 20.30 11.14
C LEU A 180 7.66 20.05 9.82
N LEU A 181 7.13 21.11 9.21
CA LEU A 181 6.39 21.03 7.93
C LEU A 181 7.27 21.33 6.70
N GLY A 182 8.36 22.09 6.86
CA GLY A 182 9.25 22.52 5.78
C GLY A 182 9.79 21.35 4.97
N LYS A 183 10.17 20.26 5.63
CA LYS A 183 10.61 19.02 4.96
C LYS A 183 9.55 18.46 4.00
N SER A 184 8.30 18.39 4.42
CA SER A 184 7.19 17.89 3.60
C SER A 184 6.87 18.84 2.44
N ILE A 185 6.97 20.15 2.64
CA ILE A 185 6.77 21.16 1.58
C ILE A 185 7.88 21.08 0.54
N LYS A 186 9.15 21.01 0.99
CA LYS A 186 10.32 20.87 0.12
C LYS A 186 10.18 19.61 -0.73
N PHE A 187 9.87 18.47 -0.10
CA PHE A 187 9.62 17.22 -0.81
C PHE A 187 8.49 17.34 -1.85
N PHE A 188 7.35 17.96 -1.49
CA PHE A 188 6.24 18.14 -2.44
C PHE A 188 6.64 18.99 -3.65
N ARG A 189 7.41 20.05 -3.42
CA ARG A 189 7.89 20.94 -4.49
C ARG A 189 8.84 20.21 -5.42
N SER A 190 9.92 19.65 -4.88
CA SER A 190 11.00 19.05 -5.67
C SER A 190 10.61 17.74 -6.34
N SER A 191 9.82 16.91 -5.64
CA SER A 191 9.51 15.54 -6.09
C SER A 191 8.25 15.46 -6.94
N PHE A 192 7.34 16.44 -6.83
CA PHE A 192 6.07 16.41 -7.55
C PHE A 192 5.82 17.67 -8.39
N LEU A 193 5.78 18.87 -7.80
CA LEU A 193 5.36 20.08 -8.52
C LEU A 193 6.33 20.50 -9.62
N GLU A 194 7.63 20.49 -9.35
CA GLU A 194 8.66 20.87 -10.33
C GLU A 194 8.72 19.89 -11.52
N PRO A 195 8.77 18.55 -11.31
CA PRO A 195 8.68 17.59 -12.40
C PRO A 195 7.39 17.72 -13.21
N LEU A 196 6.25 17.94 -12.55
CA LEU A 196 4.96 18.12 -13.21
C LEU A 196 4.96 19.37 -14.09
N LEU A 197 5.43 20.50 -13.57
CA LEU A 197 5.52 21.75 -14.31
C LEU A 197 6.42 21.60 -15.54
N LYS A 198 7.58 20.94 -15.38
CA LYS A 198 8.49 20.62 -16.49
C LYS A 198 7.80 19.78 -17.56
N SER A 199 7.14 18.69 -17.16
CA SER A 199 6.42 17.80 -18.07
C SER A 199 5.30 18.53 -18.84
N CYS A 200 4.48 19.34 -18.15
CA CYS A 200 3.44 20.14 -18.79
C CYS A 200 4.03 21.14 -19.81
N LYS A 201 5.15 21.78 -19.48
CA LYS A 201 5.81 22.72 -20.40
C LYS A 201 6.31 22.01 -21.66
N GLU A 202 6.96 20.86 -21.51
CA GLU A 202 7.46 20.04 -22.62
C GLU A 202 6.31 19.55 -23.53
N GLU A 203 5.17 19.17 -22.94
CA GLU A 203 3.97 18.76 -23.68
C GLU A 203 3.36 19.92 -24.48
N ILE A 204 3.27 21.11 -23.90
CA ILE A 204 2.75 22.31 -24.57
C ILE A 204 3.67 22.70 -25.74
N GLU A 205 4.99 22.72 -25.51
CA GLU A 205 5.97 23.08 -26.53
C GLU A 205 5.98 22.08 -27.70
N SER A 206 5.93 20.77 -27.42
CA SER A 206 5.87 19.73 -28.44
C SER A 206 4.57 19.78 -29.25
N SER A 207 3.44 20.01 -28.59
CA SER A 207 2.14 20.23 -29.23
C SER A 207 2.15 21.46 -30.15
N TYR A 208 2.76 22.56 -29.71
CA TYR A 208 2.88 23.78 -30.49
C TYR A 208 3.78 23.59 -31.73
N LYS A 209 4.96 22.98 -31.56
CA LYS A 209 5.87 22.65 -32.67
C LYS A 209 5.20 21.77 -33.72
N THR A 210 4.43 20.77 -33.29
CA THR A 210 3.67 19.88 -34.17
C THR A 210 2.61 20.64 -34.98
N LYS A 211 1.90 21.58 -34.37
CA LYS A 211 0.91 22.43 -35.06
C LYS A 211 1.56 23.34 -36.11
N ILE A 212 2.72 23.93 -35.80
CA ILE A 212 3.47 24.75 -36.76
C ILE A 212 3.96 23.90 -37.94
N GLY A 213 4.51 22.71 -37.69
CA GLY A 213 4.98 21.80 -38.74
C GLY A 213 3.87 21.47 -39.73
N LYS A 214 2.71 21.03 -39.23
CA LYS A 214 1.52 20.74 -40.05
C LYS A 214 1.03 21.95 -40.85
N SER A 215 1.08 23.15 -40.27
CA SER A 215 0.69 24.38 -40.97
C SER A 215 1.66 24.72 -42.12
N LYS A 216 2.96 24.47 -41.94
CA LYS A 216 3.97 24.69 -42.99
C LYS A 216 3.86 23.67 -44.12
N ASP A 217 3.64 22.40 -43.80
CA ASP A 217 3.44 21.33 -44.80
C ASP A 217 2.14 21.54 -45.61
N SER A 218 1.11 22.17 -45.03
CA SER A 218 -0.12 22.51 -45.75
C SER A 218 -0.01 23.71 -46.69
N LEU A 219 1.06 24.50 -46.59
CA LEU A 219 1.31 25.71 -47.38
C LEU A 219 2.36 25.51 -48.49
N SER A 220 2.99 24.34 -48.60
CA SER A 220 3.80 23.98 -49.77
C SER A 220 2.90 23.36 -50.84
N TRP A 221 2.53 24.17 -51.84
CA TRP A 221 2.02 23.72 -53.14
C TRP A 221 3.14 23.79 -54.18
#